data_AF-A0A817KUE4-F1
#
_entry.id   AF-A0A817KUE4-F1
#
_cell.length_a   1.000
_cell.length_b   1.000
_cell.length_c   1.000
_cell.angle_alpha   90.00
_cell.angle_beta   90.00
_cell.angle_gamma   90.00
#
_symmetry.space_group_name_H-M   'P 1'
#
loop_
_entity.id
_entity.type
_entity.pdbx_description
1 polymer ?
#
loop_
_entity_poly.entity_id
_entity_poly.type
_entity_poly.pdbx_seq_one_letter_code
_entity_poly.pdbx_strand_id
1 'polypeptide(L)'
;MYGTKKTLTRLAIRSLRKTEMGEFVNFNAIGSFDEVYSYIVALVTFFTMLKFLKLLRFNKRIGMLSQSLSYARQDLNSFAVVFAIFMIAYAHMGFGLFGRSLQSYKSFFTALTTCFRMLLGEINAPDMLAVSRVYGSFYFLSFITLVFIALLSIFLTILNDSFAHVKRELAASQQKNEMMDFMWSAFRKVAGINNKKTAEDNDEIMKNNITTMLDSMNKNSDAPLAKFDAEDL
;
A
#
# COMPACT_ATOMS: atom_id res chain seq x y z
N MET A 1 -23.93 -11.82 -18.37
CA MET A 1 -23.21 -10.80 -19.17
C MET A 1 -22.69 -11.28 -20.53
N TYR A 2 -22.64 -12.59 -20.82
CA TYR A 2 -22.38 -13.13 -22.17
C TYR A 2 -23.61 -13.10 -23.10
N GLY A 3 -24.81 -13.00 -22.52
CA GLY A 3 -26.08 -13.04 -23.23
C GLY A 3 -26.32 -11.80 -24.11
N THR A 4 -25.97 -10.60 -23.64
CA THR A 4 -26.21 -9.33 -24.35
C THR A 4 -25.36 -9.19 -25.60
N LYS A 5 -24.05 -9.51 -25.54
CA LYS A 5 -23.21 -9.61 -26.74
C LYS A 5 -23.78 -10.64 -27.72
N LYS A 6 -24.17 -11.82 -27.23
CA LYS A 6 -24.73 -12.88 -28.08
C LYS A 6 -26.07 -12.49 -28.74
N THR A 7 -26.92 -11.73 -28.05
CA THR A 7 -28.16 -11.21 -28.63
C THR A 7 -27.89 -10.10 -29.63
N LEU A 8 -26.95 -9.18 -29.35
CA LEU A 8 -26.56 -8.13 -30.29
C LEU A 8 -25.94 -8.70 -31.57
N THR A 9 -25.03 -9.67 -31.45
CA THR A 9 -24.46 -10.38 -32.62
C THR A 9 -25.55 -11.13 -33.39
N ARG A 10 -26.51 -11.76 -32.71
CA ARG A 10 -27.64 -12.43 -33.38
C ARG A 10 -28.59 -11.45 -34.08
N LEU A 11 -28.79 -10.26 -33.53
CA LEU A 11 -29.60 -9.19 -34.14
C LEU A 11 -28.88 -8.57 -35.34
N ALA A 12 -27.56 -8.38 -35.26
CA ALA A 12 -26.72 -7.95 -36.37
C ALA A 12 -26.78 -8.96 -37.53
N ILE A 13 -26.59 -10.26 -37.25
CA ILE A 13 -26.68 -11.34 -38.26
C ILE A 13 -28.10 -11.43 -38.85
N ARG A 14 -29.15 -11.25 -38.03
CA ARG A 14 -30.54 -11.25 -38.52
C ARG A 14 -30.86 -10.05 -39.41
N SER A 15 -30.29 -8.89 -39.12
CA SER A 15 -30.45 -7.68 -39.92
C SER A 15 -29.73 -7.84 -41.25
N LEU A 16 -28.50 -8.37 -41.25
CA LEU A 16 -27.75 -8.72 -42.48
C LEU A 16 -28.49 -9.75 -43.36
N ARG A 17 -29.19 -10.71 -42.76
CA ARG A 17 -29.93 -11.75 -43.51
C ARG A 17 -31.23 -11.24 -44.15
N LYS A 18 -31.79 -10.13 -43.66
CA LYS A 18 -33.05 -9.57 -44.19
C LYS A 18 -32.83 -8.50 -45.27
N THR A 19 -31.60 -8.08 -45.48
CA THR A 19 -31.20 -7.03 -46.40
C THR A 19 -30.77 -7.65 -47.73
N GLU A 20 -31.23 -7.11 -48.86
CA GLU A 20 -30.80 -7.57 -50.19
C GLU A 20 -29.31 -7.24 -50.43
N MET A 21 -28.65 -8.03 -51.29
CA MET A 21 -27.22 -7.87 -51.63
C MET A 21 -26.94 -6.45 -52.16
N GLY A 22 -26.43 -5.55 -51.31
CA GLY A 22 -26.02 -4.19 -51.69
C GLY A 22 -26.56 -3.06 -50.83
N GLU A 23 -27.50 -3.31 -49.91
CA GLU A 23 -28.07 -2.27 -49.04
C GLU A 23 -27.24 -2.07 -47.75
N PHE A 24 -26.95 -0.81 -47.40
CA PHE A 24 -26.04 -0.44 -46.30
C PHE A 24 -26.70 -0.61 -44.93
N VAL A 25 -26.15 -1.51 -44.10
CA VAL A 25 -26.59 -1.70 -42.72
C VAL A 25 -25.72 -0.86 -41.78
N ASN A 26 -26.36 0.09 -41.08
CA ASN A 26 -25.70 0.98 -40.12
C ASN A 26 -25.28 0.23 -38.83
N PHE A 27 -24.02 -0.19 -38.75
CA PHE A 27 -23.42 -0.78 -37.54
C PHE A 27 -22.91 0.22 -36.52
N ASN A 28 -22.95 1.52 -36.83
CA ASN A 28 -22.38 2.56 -35.98
C ASN A 28 -22.96 2.54 -34.56
N ALA A 29 -24.29 2.44 -34.44
CA ALA A 29 -24.94 2.34 -33.13
C ALA A 29 -24.49 1.10 -32.33
N ILE A 30 -24.37 -0.05 -32.99
CA ILE A 30 -23.91 -1.30 -32.36
C ILE A 30 -22.46 -1.17 -31.89
N GLY A 31 -21.60 -0.52 -32.69
CA GLY A 31 -20.21 -0.21 -32.35
C GLY A 31 -20.10 0.71 -31.14
N SER A 32 -20.83 1.83 -31.11
CA SER A 32 -20.83 2.76 -29.98
C SER A 32 -21.29 2.10 -28.68
N PHE A 33 -22.30 1.22 -28.74
CA PHE A 33 -22.72 0.45 -27.56
C PHE A 33 -21.66 -0.53 -27.06
N ASP A 34 -20.91 -1.18 -27.96
CA ASP A 34 -19.81 -2.08 -27.56
C ASP A 34 -18.64 -1.31 -26.95
N GLU A 35 -18.33 -0.12 -27.47
CA GLU A 35 -17.29 0.77 -26.94
C GLU A 35 -17.62 1.26 -25.53
N VAL A 36 -18.84 1.78 -25.32
CA VAL A 36 -19.32 2.19 -23.99
C VAL A 36 -19.34 0.99 -23.03
N TYR A 37 -19.76 -0.18 -23.50
CA TYR A 37 -19.73 -1.40 -22.70
C TYR A 37 -18.30 -1.76 -22.27
N SER A 38 -17.33 -1.68 -23.19
CA SER A 38 -15.91 -1.90 -22.90
C SER A 38 -15.39 -0.95 -21.81
N TYR A 39 -15.73 0.34 -21.90
CA TYR A 39 -15.37 1.31 -20.87
C TYR A 39 -15.99 0.99 -19.49
N ILE A 40 -17.25 0.57 -19.45
CA ILE A 40 -17.91 0.17 -18.19
C ILE A 40 -17.21 -1.06 -17.59
N VAL A 41 -16.90 -2.07 -18.40
CA VAL A 41 -16.17 -3.26 -17.93
C VAL A 41 -14.77 -2.90 -17.42
N ALA A 42 -14.06 -2.01 -18.10
CA ALA A 42 -12.76 -1.50 -17.65
C ALA A 42 -12.87 -0.78 -16.30
N LEU A 43 -13.87 0.08 -16.12
CA LEU A 43 -14.12 0.77 -14.84
C LEU A 43 -14.47 -0.21 -13.72
N VAL A 44 -15.36 -1.17 -13.95
CA VAL A 44 -15.70 -2.20 -12.95
C VAL A 44 -14.47 -3.02 -12.57
N THR A 45 -13.64 -3.40 -13.55
CA THR A 45 -12.40 -4.14 -13.32
C THR A 45 -11.42 -3.30 -12.50
N PHE A 46 -11.28 -2.01 -12.81
CA PHE A 46 -10.46 -1.07 -12.05
C PHE A 46 -10.91 -0.94 -10.58
N PHE A 47 -12.20 -0.74 -10.33
CA PHE A 47 -12.73 -0.69 -8.95
C PHE A 47 -12.58 -2.03 -8.21
N THR A 48 -12.73 -3.15 -8.92
CA THR A 48 -12.49 -4.49 -8.35
C THR A 48 -11.02 -4.65 -7.94
N MET A 49 -10.08 -4.16 -8.76
CA MET A 49 -8.66 -4.12 -8.43
C MET A 49 -8.38 -3.22 -7.21
N LEU A 50 -9.00 -2.04 -7.11
CA LEU A 50 -8.90 -1.19 -5.91
C LEU A 50 -9.45 -1.88 -4.65
N LYS A 51 -10.54 -2.65 -4.77
CA LYS A 51 -11.09 -3.45 -3.67
C LYS A 51 -10.13 -4.58 -3.28
N PHE A 52 -9.48 -5.21 -4.25
CA PHE A 52 -8.44 -6.20 -4.01
C PHE A 52 -7.24 -5.60 -3.25
N LEU A 53 -6.81 -4.37 -3.56
CA LEU A 53 -5.77 -3.66 -2.80
C LEU A 53 -6.16 -3.45 -1.32
N LYS A 54 -7.45 -3.26 -1.01
CA LYS A 54 -7.91 -3.18 0.39
C LYS A 54 -7.76 -4.51 1.14
N LEU A 55 -7.86 -5.66 0.47
CA LEU A 55 -7.58 -6.96 1.09
C LEU A 55 -6.09 -7.10 1.46
N LEU A 56 -5.17 -6.48 0.73
CA LEU A 56 -3.74 -6.54 1.06
C LEU A 56 -3.37 -5.81 2.36
N ARG A 57 -4.26 -4.97 2.93
CA ARG A 57 -4.07 -4.35 4.26
C ARG A 57 -3.98 -5.36 5.41
N PHE A 58 -4.33 -6.63 5.21
CA PHE A 58 -4.11 -7.67 6.22
C PHE A 58 -2.63 -7.86 6.58
N ASN A 59 -1.70 -7.48 5.69
CA ASN A 59 -0.28 -7.45 6.01
C ASN A 59 0.06 -6.24 6.88
N LYS A 60 0.65 -6.46 8.07
CA LYS A 60 1.07 -5.39 9.01
C LYS A 60 1.89 -4.29 8.34
N ARG A 61 2.80 -4.61 7.40
CA ARG A 61 3.62 -3.61 6.71
C ARG A 61 2.79 -2.71 5.79
N ILE A 62 1.87 -3.29 5.03
CA ILE A 62 0.97 -2.55 4.13
C ILE A 62 -0.06 -1.76 4.94
N GLY A 63 -0.55 -2.33 6.05
CA GLY A 63 -1.42 -1.66 7.00
C GLY A 63 -0.79 -0.39 7.59
N MET A 64 0.49 -0.43 7.97
CA MET A 64 1.22 0.75 8.45
C MET A 64 1.30 1.87 7.41
N LEU A 65 1.60 1.54 6.14
CA LEU A 65 1.64 2.53 5.06
C LEU A 65 0.26 3.15 4.83
N SER A 66 -0.79 2.32 4.81
CA SER A 66 -2.17 2.81 4.67
C SER A 66 -2.60 3.70 5.84
N GLN A 67 -2.18 3.38 7.06
CA GLN A 67 -2.49 4.17 8.25
C GLN A 67 -1.73 5.51 8.22
N SER A 68 -0.46 5.49 7.80
CA SER A 68 0.38 6.70 7.64
C SER A 68 -0.24 7.64 6.61
N LEU A 69 -0.64 7.11 5.46
CA LEU A 69 -1.32 7.91 4.43
C LEU A 69 -2.68 8.43 4.92
N SER A 70 -3.42 7.61 5.68
CA SER A 70 -4.70 7.99 6.27
C SER A 70 -4.57 9.14 7.28
N TYR A 71 -3.51 9.13 8.08
CA TYR A 71 -3.16 10.21 9.01
C TYR A 71 -2.78 11.49 8.27
N ALA A 72 -1.93 11.36 7.25
CA ALA A 72 -1.47 12.47 6.40
C ALA A 72 -2.59 13.11 5.56
N ARG A 73 -3.80 12.56 5.50
CA ARG A 73 -4.84 12.97 4.53
C ARG A 73 -5.16 14.44 4.58
N GLN A 74 -5.25 15.03 5.78
CA GLN A 74 -5.60 16.44 5.94
C GLN A 74 -4.48 17.36 5.42
N ASP A 75 -3.23 17.04 5.76
CA ASP A 75 -2.06 17.80 5.33
C ASP A 75 -1.82 17.64 3.83
N LEU A 76 -2.00 16.42 3.30
CA LEU A 76 -1.94 16.14 1.86
C LEU A 76 -3.03 16.86 1.08
N ASN A 77 -4.26 16.94 1.61
CA ASN A 77 -5.33 17.68 0.95
C ASN A 77 -5.03 19.18 0.89
N SER A 78 -4.48 19.74 1.97
CA SER A 78 -4.06 21.15 2.02
C SER A 78 -2.89 21.41 1.05
N PHE A 79 -1.90 20.51 1.02
CA PHE A 79 -0.80 20.55 0.07
C PHE A 79 -1.28 20.42 -1.38
N ALA A 80 -2.28 19.59 -1.66
CA ALA A 80 -2.83 19.40 -3.00
C ALA A 80 -3.44 20.70 -3.56
N VAL A 81 -4.06 21.53 -2.72
CA VAL A 81 -4.56 22.85 -3.14
C VAL A 81 -3.40 23.77 -3.55
N VAL A 82 -2.34 23.84 -2.73
CA VAL A 82 -1.16 24.65 -3.06
C VAL A 82 -0.50 24.15 -4.34
N PHE A 83 -0.32 22.84 -4.47
CA PHE A 83 0.21 22.19 -5.67
C PHE A 83 -0.63 22.51 -6.91
N ALA A 84 -1.96 22.46 -6.82
CA ALA A 84 -2.85 22.79 -7.92
C ALA A 84 -2.72 24.26 -8.35
N ILE A 85 -2.59 25.20 -7.40
CA ILE A 85 -2.36 26.62 -7.70
C ILE A 85 -1.07 26.81 -8.50
N PHE A 86 0.03 26.19 -8.06
CA PHE A 86 1.31 26.24 -8.80
C PHE A 86 1.17 25.61 -10.20
N MET A 87 0.53 24.44 -10.32
CA MET A 87 0.33 23.80 -11.62
C MET A 87 -0.51 24.65 -12.57
N ILE A 88 -1.58 25.27 -12.10
CA ILE A 88 -2.43 26.15 -12.91
C ILE A 88 -1.66 27.41 -13.32
N ALA A 89 -0.88 28.00 -12.40
CA ALA A 89 -0.07 29.18 -12.70
C ALA A 89 0.98 28.90 -13.78
N TYR A 90 1.73 27.80 -13.65
CA TYR A 90 2.72 27.39 -14.65
C TYR A 90 2.05 26.96 -15.96
N ALA A 91 0.90 26.31 -15.94
CA ALA A 91 0.15 25.98 -17.14
C ALA A 91 -0.32 27.24 -17.89
N HIS A 92 -0.81 28.26 -17.17
CA HIS A 92 -1.17 29.55 -17.76
C HIS A 92 0.05 30.27 -18.36
N MET A 93 1.16 30.32 -17.61
CA MET A 93 2.39 30.95 -18.07
C MET A 93 2.96 30.23 -19.31
N GLY A 94 2.98 28.89 -19.30
CA GLY A 94 3.44 28.06 -20.41
C GLY A 94 2.55 28.20 -21.65
N PHE A 95 1.22 28.23 -21.46
CA PHE A 95 0.27 28.50 -22.53
C PHE A 95 0.51 29.89 -23.17
N GLY A 96 0.74 30.92 -22.34
CA GLY A 96 1.01 32.28 -22.82
C GLY A 96 2.34 32.43 -23.55
N LEU A 97 3.41 31.83 -23.03
CA LEU A 97 4.77 31.96 -23.59
C LEU A 97 5.00 31.06 -24.80
N PHE A 98 4.55 29.81 -24.74
CA PHE A 98 4.91 28.77 -25.71
C PHE A 98 3.75 28.30 -26.57
N GLY A 99 2.50 28.65 -26.24
CA GLY A 99 1.32 28.07 -26.90
C GLY A 99 1.16 28.39 -28.38
N ARG A 100 1.81 29.45 -28.88
CA ARG A 100 1.84 29.77 -30.32
C ARG A 100 2.84 28.94 -31.12
N SER A 101 3.90 28.46 -30.48
CA SER A 101 5.03 27.82 -31.14
C SER A 101 5.12 26.32 -30.87
N LEU A 102 4.58 25.86 -29.74
CA LEU A 102 4.70 24.48 -29.28
C LEU A 102 3.32 23.82 -29.15
N GLN A 103 3.15 22.69 -29.84
CA GLN A 103 1.93 21.90 -29.79
C GLN A 103 1.61 21.41 -28.35
N SER A 104 2.65 21.16 -27.55
CA SER A 104 2.55 20.80 -26.13
C SER A 104 1.84 21.87 -25.28
N TYR A 105 1.90 23.14 -25.70
CA TYR A 105 1.29 24.26 -24.99
C TYR A 105 0.11 24.88 -25.76
N LYS A 106 -0.42 24.21 -26.79
CA LYS A 106 -1.43 24.77 -27.71
C LYS A 106 -2.76 25.13 -27.01
N SER A 107 -3.13 24.42 -25.95
CA SER A 107 -4.34 24.68 -25.16
C SER A 107 -4.00 24.61 -23.68
N PHE A 108 -4.82 25.23 -22.83
CA PHE A 108 -4.63 25.18 -21.38
C PHE A 108 -4.54 23.74 -20.85
N PHE A 109 -5.40 22.84 -21.32
CA PHE A 109 -5.38 21.43 -20.92
C PHE A 109 -4.14 20.67 -21.40
N THR A 110 -3.66 20.96 -22.61
CA THR A 110 -2.43 20.35 -23.13
C THR A 110 -1.21 20.90 -22.37
N ALA A 111 -1.15 22.20 -22.11
CA ALA A 111 -0.13 22.83 -21.27
C ALA A 111 -0.11 22.23 -19.86
N LEU A 112 -1.27 22.06 -19.22
CA LEU A 112 -1.38 21.41 -17.90
C LEU A 112 -0.86 19.97 -17.94
N THR A 113 -1.21 19.21 -18.99
CA THR A 113 -0.68 17.85 -19.20
C THR A 113 0.84 17.87 -19.36
N THR A 114 1.39 18.84 -20.08
CA THR A 114 2.83 19.02 -20.23
C THR A 114 3.52 19.40 -18.92
N CYS A 115 2.90 20.19 -18.06
CA CYS A 115 3.39 20.44 -16.70
C CYS A 115 3.46 19.14 -15.87
N PHE A 116 2.44 18.28 -15.94
CA PHE A 116 2.49 16.95 -15.30
C PHE A 116 3.59 16.05 -15.87
N ARG A 117 3.78 16.05 -17.20
CA ARG A 117 4.87 15.31 -17.85
C ARG A 117 6.25 15.78 -17.38
N MET A 118 6.46 17.09 -17.31
CA MET A 118 7.69 17.66 -16.78
C MET A 118 7.90 17.31 -15.30
N LEU A 119 6.84 17.30 -14.48
CA LEU A 119 6.92 16.86 -13.09
C LEU A 119 7.33 15.38 -12.96
N LEU A 120 6.91 14.52 -13.89
CA LEU A 120 7.31 13.11 -13.96
C LEU A 120 8.73 12.90 -14.53
N GLY A 121 9.40 13.98 -14.96
CA GLY A 121 10.77 13.95 -15.50
C GLY A 121 10.84 13.91 -17.03
N GLU A 122 9.71 13.94 -17.74
CA GLU A 122 9.70 14.05 -19.21
C GLU A 122 9.87 15.53 -19.61
N ILE A 123 11.13 15.91 -19.88
CA ILE A 123 11.54 17.29 -20.09
C ILE A 123 11.90 17.51 -21.56
N ASN A 124 11.16 18.41 -22.24
CA ASN A 124 11.49 18.90 -23.59
C ASN A 124 12.11 20.31 -23.54
N ALA A 125 13.16 20.48 -22.74
CA ALA A 125 13.85 21.76 -22.57
C ALA A 125 14.40 22.38 -23.89
N PRO A 126 14.93 21.60 -24.87
CA PRO A 126 15.45 22.17 -26.12
C PRO A 126 14.39 22.95 -26.90
N ASP A 127 13.17 22.40 -26.96
CA ASP A 127 12.05 23.00 -27.68
C ASP A 127 11.64 24.36 -27.08
N MET A 128 11.69 24.48 -25.74
CA MET A 128 11.35 25.71 -25.03
C MET A 128 12.42 26.80 -25.24
N LEU A 129 13.70 26.39 -25.24
CA LEU A 129 14.84 27.27 -25.48
C LEU A 129 14.91 27.74 -26.94
N ALA A 130 14.41 26.95 -27.89
CA ALA A 130 14.34 27.30 -29.30
C ALA A 130 13.32 28.43 -29.58
N VAL A 131 12.22 28.49 -28.82
CA VAL A 131 11.22 29.56 -28.94
C VAL A 131 11.74 30.87 -28.35
N SER A 132 12.26 30.81 -27.13
CA SER A 132 12.91 31.96 -26.51
C SER A 132 13.94 31.51 -25.48
N ARG A 133 15.20 31.86 -25.71
CA ARG A 133 16.30 31.41 -24.84
C ARG A 133 16.18 31.95 -23.41
N VAL A 134 15.79 33.22 -23.26
CA VAL A 134 15.67 33.87 -21.94
C VAL A 134 14.46 33.34 -21.17
N TYR A 135 13.24 33.54 -21.69
CA TYR A 135 12.01 33.12 -21.00
C TYR A 135 11.91 31.59 -20.86
N GLY A 136 12.38 30.83 -21.87
CA GLY A 136 12.51 29.37 -21.79
C GLY A 136 13.40 28.91 -20.65
N SER A 137 14.58 29.53 -20.49
CA SER A 137 15.50 29.20 -19.41
C SER A 137 14.94 29.56 -18.03
N PHE A 138 14.35 30.75 -17.88
CA PHE A 138 13.72 31.16 -16.61
C PHE A 138 12.54 30.28 -16.24
N TYR A 139 11.65 29.99 -17.19
CA TYR A 139 10.49 29.11 -16.96
C TYR A 139 10.96 27.72 -16.53
N PHE A 140 11.92 27.13 -17.24
CA PHE A 140 12.42 25.79 -16.95
C PHE A 140 13.12 25.72 -15.60
N LEU A 141 14.02 26.66 -15.31
CA LEU A 141 14.77 26.70 -14.06
C LEU A 141 13.85 26.91 -12.86
N SER A 142 12.94 27.89 -12.94
CA SER A 142 11.96 28.15 -11.89
C SER A 142 11.02 26.96 -11.66
N PHE A 143 10.60 26.27 -12.71
CA PHE A 143 9.80 25.05 -12.59
C PHE A 143 10.54 23.94 -11.84
N ILE A 144 11.81 23.68 -12.18
CA ILE A 144 12.60 22.67 -11.47
C ILE A 144 12.79 23.05 -10.00
N THR A 145 13.18 24.29 -9.70
CA THR A 145 13.47 24.67 -8.32
C THR A 145 12.20 24.73 -7.47
N LEU A 146 11.15 25.41 -7.95
CA LEU A 146 9.94 25.65 -7.16
C LEU A 146 8.98 24.45 -7.20
N VAL A 147 8.70 23.89 -8.38
CA VAL A 147 7.67 22.84 -8.52
C VAL A 147 8.29 21.46 -8.28
N PHE A 148 9.42 21.15 -8.90
CA PHE A 148 10.02 19.82 -8.73
C PHE A 148 10.68 19.69 -7.36
N ILE A 149 11.70 20.48 -7.05
CA ILE A 149 12.47 20.31 -5.81
C ILE A 149 11.65 20.72 -4.58
N ALA A 150 11.10 21.93 -4.53
CA ALA A 150 10.46 22.42 -3.32
C ALA A 150 9.12 21.72 -3.02
N LEU A 151 8.20 21.61 -3.99
CA LEU A 151 6.91 20.93 -3.73
C LEU A 151 7.08 19.43 -3.48
N LEU A 152 7.96 18.71 -4.21
CA LEU A 152 8.20 17.29 -3.89
C LEU A 152 8.86 17.13 -2.53
N SER A 153 9.76 18.03 -2.14
CA SER A 153 10.38 17.98 -0.81
C SER A 153 9.35 18.17 0.29
N ILE A 154 8.42 19.13 0.15
CA ILE A 154 7.31 19.32 1.11
C ILE A 154 6.40 18.08 1.14
N PHE A 155 6.06 17.52 -0.02
CA PHE A 155 5.28 16.29 -0.10
C PHE A 155 5.95 15.12 0.63
N LEU A 156 7.26 14.92 0.40
CA LEU A 156 8.05 13.90 1.08
C LEU A 156 8.14 14.16 2.59
N THR A 157 8.26 15.41 3.01
CA THR A 157 8.25 15.77 4.44
C THR A 157 6.93 15.39 5.11
N ILE A 158 5.79 15.71 4.51
CA ILE A 158 4.46 15.34 5.05
C ILE A 158 4.34 13.82 5.18
N LEU A 159 4.76 13.08 4.16
CA LEU A 159 4.72 11.61 4.17
C LEU A 159 5.65 11.03 5.24
N ASN A 160 6.86 11.55 5.36
CA ASN A 160 7.84 11.06 6.33
C ASN A 160 7.41 11.34 7.77
N ASP A 161 6.86 12.53 8.04
CA ASP A 161 6.35 12.88 9.37
C ASP A 161 5.17 12.00 9.76
N SER A 162 4.21 11.80 8.85
CA SER A 162 3.06 10.92 9.08
C SER A 162 3.48 9.45 9.30
N PHE A 163 4.47 8.98 8.56
CA PHE A 163 5.04 7.64 8.75
C PHE A 163 5.75 7.51 10.11
N ALA A 164 6.54 8.53 10.50
CA ALA A 164 7.20 8.56 11.79
C ALA A 164 6.20 8.64 12.95
N HIS A 165 5.08 9.36 12.80
CA HIS A 165 4.00 9.40 13.77
C HIS A 165 3.37 8.02 13.99
N VAL A 166 2.91 7.38 12.91
CA VAL A 166 2.27 6.06 12.99
C VAL A 166 3.24 5.02 13.55
N LYS A 167 4.52 5.06 13.18
CA LYS A 167 5.54 4.16 13.74
C LYS A 167 5.70 4.32 15.26
N ARG A 168 5.68 5.56 15.77
CA ARG A 168 5.74 5.84 17.22
C ARG A 168 4.49 5.35 17.94
N GLU A 169 3.31 5.57 17.37
CA GLU A 169 2.03 5.13 17.94
C GLU A 169 1.95 3.60 18.05
N LEU A 170 2.42 2.88 17.03
CA LEU A 170 2.50 1.41 17.06
C LEU A 170 3.47 0.91 18.13
N ALA A 171 4.65 1.53 18.27
CA ALA A 171 5.60 1.17 19.31
C ALA A 171 5.03 1.41 20.72
N ALA A 172 4.35 2.54 20.92
CA ALA A 172 3.66 2.84 22.18
C ALA A 172 2.50 1.87 22.47
N SER A 173 1.73 1.47 21.45
CA SER A 173 0.68 0.47 21.59
C SER A 173 1.23 -0.91 21.94
N GLN A 174 2.39 -1.30 21.40
CA GLN A 174 3.04 -2.56 21.78
C GLN A 174 3.48 -2.54 23.25
N GLN A 175 4.13 -1.46 23.70
CA GLN A 175 4.50 -1.29 25.09
C GLN A 175 3.28 -1.28 26.03
N LYS A 176 2.18 -0.63 25.64
CA LYS A 176 0.93 -0.64 26.42
C LYS A 176 0.30 -2.02 26.46
N ASN A 177 0.31 -2.78 25.36
CA ASN A 177 -0.22 -4.14 25.32
C ASN A 177 0.62 -5.08 26.19
N GLU A 178 1.95 -4.98 26.13
CA GLU A 178 2.83 -5.73 27.03
C GLU A 178 2.58 -5.38 28.49
N MET A 179 2.46 -4.09 28.82
CA MET A 179 2.12 -3.64 30.18
C MET A 179 0.73 -4.11 30.62
N MET A 180 -0.25 -4.12 29.72
CA MET A 180 -1.59 -4.66 29.99
C MET A 180 -1.54 -6.16 30.28
N ASP A 181 -0.71 -6.92 29.55
CA ASP A 181 -0.49 -8.36 29.78
C ASP A 181 0.22 -8.61 31.12
N PHE A 182 1.19 -7.75 31.49
CA PHE A 182 1.81 -7.78 32.82
C PHE A 182 0.82 -7.43 33.95
N MET A 183 0.02 -6.37 33.79
CA MET A 183 -0.99 -5.99 34.78
C MET A 183 -2.08 -7.06 34.89
N TRP A 184 -2.48 -7.67 33.79
CA TRP A 184 -3.49 -8.72 33.74
C TRP A 184 -2.97 -10.03 34.34
N SER A 185 -1.71 -10.38 34.09
CA SER A 185 -1.07 -11.52 34.74
C SER A 185 -0.82 -11.28 36.24
N ALA A 186 -0.46 -10.06 36.65
CA ALA A 186 -0.34 -9.69 38.06
C ALA A 186 -1.69 -9.69 38.77
N PHE A 187 -2.73 -9.13 38.14
CA PHE A 187 -4.09 -9.12 38.68
C PHE A 187 -4.63 -10.55 38.82
N ARG A 188 -4.42 -11.44 37.84
CA ARG A 188 -4.81 -12.85 37.95
C ARG A 188 -4.08 -13.59 39.07
N LYS A 189 -2.80 -13.28 39.31
CA LYS A 189 -2.02 -13.82 40.43
C LYS A 189 -2.55 -13.34 41.78
N VAL A 190 -2.89 -12.05 41.90
CA VAL A 190 -3.44 -11.45 43.13
C VAL A 190 -4.88 -11.90 43.37
N ALA A 191 -5.70 -12.05 42.32
CA ALA A 191 -7.08 -12.51 42.40
C ALA A 191 -7.21 -14.02 42.67
N GLY A 192 -6.11 -14.74 42.88
CA GLY A 192 -6.13 -16.16 43.26
C GLY A 192 -6.70 -17.08 42.19
N ILE A 193 -6.79 -16.63 40.93
CA ILE A 193 -7.15 -17.49 39.80
C ILE A 193 -5.91 -18.31 39.46
N ASN A 194 -5.66 -19.30 40.31
CA ASN A 194 -4.55 -20.23 40.18
C ASN A 194 -4.83 -21.11 38.96
N ASN A 195 -4.04 -20.93 37.90
CA ASN A 195 -4.10 -21.83 36.76
C ASN A 195 -3.58 -23.19 37.25
N LYS A 196 -4.49 -24.17 37.43
CA LYS A 196 -4.16 -25.54 37.88
C LYS A 196 -2.97 -26.17 37.15
N LYS A 197 -2.68 -25.76 35.92
CA LYS A 197 -1.54 -26.23 35.12
C LYS A 197 -0.16 -26.04 35.75
N THR A 198 0.10 -24.97 36.50
CA THR A 198 1.45 -24.76 37.08
C THR A 198 1.66 -25.53 38.38
N ALA A 199 0.58 -25.90 39.09
CA ALA A 199 0.67 -26.76 40.26
C ALA A 199 0.76 -28.25 39.87
N GLU A 200 0.05 -28.67 38.81
CA GLU A 200 0.10 -30.04 38.30
C GLU A 200 1.48 -30.38 37.69
N ASP A 201 2.09 -29.48 36.91
CA ASP A 201 3.45 -29.70 36.37
C ASP A 201 4.51 -29.80 37.48
N ASN A 202 4.44 -28.95 38.52
CA ASN A 202 5.41 -28.97 39.61
C ASN A 202 5.25 -30.20 40.52
N ASP A 203 4.02 -30.71 40.70
CA ASP A 203 3.76 -31.91 41.49
C ASP A 203 4.18 -33.19 40.73
N GLU A 204 4.02 -33.24 39.40
CA GLU A 204 4.58 -34.31 38.56
C GLU A 204 6.11 -34.30 38.52
N ILE A 205 6.73 -33.13 38.38
CA ILE A 205 8.20 -33.00 38.39
C ILE A 205 8.77 -33.42 39.76
N MET A 206 8.11 -33.05 40.86
CA MET A 206 8.55 -33.43 42.21
C MET A 206 8.39 -34.95 42.45
N LYS A 207 7.29 -35.55 41.98
CA LYS A 207 7.10 -37.01 42.03
C LYS A 207 8.15 -37.76 41.22
N ASN A 208 8.45 -37.31 40.02
CA ASN A 208 9.47 -37.93 39.16
C ASN A 208 10.89 -37.82 39.73
N ASN A 209 11.20 -36.72 40.41
CA ASN A 209 12.51 -36.55 41.08
C ASN A 209 12.63 -37.43 42.33
N ILE A 210 11.56 -37.60 43.10
CA ILE A 210 11.57 -38.48 44.28
C ILE A 210 11.68 -39.95 43.86
N THR A 211 10.99 -40.37 42.80
CA THR A 211 11.08 -41.75 42.31
C THR A 211 12.46 -42.07 41.75
N THR A 212 13.11 -41.13 41.04
CA THR A 212 14.51 -41.31 40.61
C THR A 212 15.49 -41.35 41.77
N MET A 213 15.27 -40.56 42.83
CA MET A 213 16.10 -40.63 44.04
C MET A 213 15.92 -41.95 44.78
N LEU A 214 14.69 -42.45 44.94
CA LEU A 214 14.43 -43.75 45.57
C LEU A 214 15.00 -44.90 44.75
N ASP A 215 14.91 -44.84 43.42
CA ASP A 215 15.53 -45.83 42.53
C ASP A 215 17.07 -45.80 42.64
N SER A 216 17.67 -44.60 42.75
CA SER A 216 19.10 -44.47 42.99
C SER A 216 19.55 -44.98 44.37
N MET A 217 18.73 -44.84 45.41
CA MET A 217 19.01 -45.36 46.74
C MET A 217 18.83 -46.88 46.81
N ASN A 218 17.81 -47.42 46.14
CA ASN A 218 17.58 -48.86 46.05
C ASN A 218 18.72 -49.55 45.26
N LYS A 219 19.15 -48.95 44.15
CA LYS A 219 20.26 -49.43 43.34
C LYS A 219 21.62 -49.36 44.05
N ASN A 220 21.77 -48.46 45.02
CA ASN A 220 22.95 -48.36 45.88
C ASN A 220 22.90 -49.28 47.10
N SER A 221 21.71 -49.79 47.45
CA SER A 221 21.53 -50.81 48.50
C SER A 221 21.81 -52.24 47.98
N ASP A 222 21.73 -52.45 46.67
CA ASP A 222 22.02 -53.73 46.00
C ASP A 222 23.49 -53.86 45.55
N ALA A 223 24.34 -52.87 45.84
CA ALA A 223 25.77 -52.98 45.59
C ALA A 223 26.38 -53.99 46.60
N PRO A 224 26.96 -55.12 46.16
CA PRO A 224 27.55 -56.08 47.07
C PRO A 224 28.70 -55.40 47.83
N LEU A 225 28.67 -55.49 49.15
CA LEU A 225 29.74 -55.07 50.05
C LEU A 225 31.07 -55.62 49.50
N ALA A 226 31.89 -54.72 48.94
CA ALA A 226 33.26 -55.04 48.57
C ALA A 226 33.96 -55.54 49.83
N LYS A 227 34.35 -56.81 49.79
CA LYS A 227 35.21 -57.41 50.81
C LYS A 227 36.43 -56.53 50.96
N PHE A 228 36.61 -56.01 52.17
CA PHE A 228 37.85 -55.36 52.57
C PHE A 228 38.82 -56.50 52.88
N ASP A 229 39.59 -56.91 51.87
CA ASP A 229 40.70 -57.84 52.05
C ASP A 229 41.78 -57.10 52.87
N ALA A 230 42.00 -57.58 54.08
CA ALA A 230 43.11 -57.18 54.93
C ALA A 230 44.34 -58.01 54.54
N GLU A 231 45.05 -57.58 53.50
CA GLU A 231 46.44 -57.98 53.21
C GLU A 231 47.08 -56.88 52.38
N ASP A 232 47.69 -55.90 53.05
CA ASP A 232 48.97 -55.27 52.70
C ASP A 232 49.18 -54.01 53.55
N LEU A 233 49.97 -54.20 54.62
CA LEU A 233 50.87 -53.26 55.33
C LEU A 233 50.48 -51.78 55.43
#